data_AF-A0A9E0V5A4-F1
#
_entry.id   AF-A0A9E0V5A4-F1
#
_cell.length_a   1.000
_cell.length_b   1.000
_cell.length_c   1.000
_cell.angle_alpha   90.00
_cell.angle_beta   90.00
_cell.angle_gamma   90.00
#
_symmetry.space_group_name_H-M   'P 1'
#
loop_
_entity.id
_entity.type
_entity.pdbx_description
1 polymer ?
#
loop_
_entity_poly.entity_id
_entity_poly.type
_entity_poly.pdbx_seq_one_letter_code
_entity_poly.pdbx_strand_id
1 'polypeptide(L)'
;MKQDGNKHEVYGSIFKHINRIGMLCVVLMMAISIHASGQMSGKRHERIHALKAAYITDRLQLSGKQAEQFWPVYNQYEADVRSLRKSFLSNQQISGNRQNDRNAYRMVDENLDYQEALIKLKRQFNTEFIKVLSAQQMNDLYLAEHDFRQMLIQRIHDRK
;
A
#
# COMPACT_ATOMS: atom_id res chain seq x y z
N MET A 1 68.21 8.06 30.26
CA MET A 1 66.91 7.95 30.96
C MET A 1 65.93 8.94 30.33
N LYS A 2 65.18 8.52 29.30
CA LYS A 2 64.02 9.21 28.69
C LYS A 2 63.54 8.36 27.49
N GLN A 3 62.60 7.44 27.71
CA GLN A 3 61.89 6.79 26.60
C GLN A 3 60.54 6.15 26.98
N ASP A 4 59.85 6.60 28.04
CA ASP A 4 58.52 6.07 28.40
C ASP A 4 57.34 6.98 28.03
N GLY A 5 57.59 8.22 27.56
CA GLY A 5 56.52 9.16 27.20
C GLY A 5 55.74 8.83 25.92
N ASN A 6 56.36 8.12 24.97
CA ASN A 6 55.77 7.94 23.63
C ASN A 6 54.70 6.83 23.58
N LYS A 7 54.79 5.81 24.44
CA LYS A 7 53.87 4.66 24.39
C LYS A 7 52.46 5.04 24.83
N HIS A 8 52.32 5.85 25.88
CA HIS A 8 51.02 6.27 26.41
C HIS A 8 50.21 7.14 25.43
N GLU A 9 50.88 8.01 24.67
CA GLU A 9 50.21 8.80 23.62
C GLU A 9 49.77 7.94 22.44
N VAL A 10 50.60 6.98 22.03
CA VAL A 10 50.29 6.03 20.95
C VAL A 10 49.08 5.17 21.30
N TYR A 11 49.01 4.60 22.51
CA TYR A 11 47.85 3.81 22.94
C TYR A 11 46.57 4.64 23.02
N GLY A 12 46.65 5.87 23.53
CA GLY A 12 45.50 6.78 23.58
C GLY A 12 44.97 7.15 22.19
N SER A 13 45.86 7.34 21.21
CA SER A 13 45.48 7.61 19.82
C SER A 13 44.81 6.39 19.18
N ILE A 14 45.42 5.20 19.31
CA ILE A 14 44.89 3.94 18.78
C ILE A 14 43.50 3.64 19.36
N PHE A 15 43.31 3.82 20.67
CA PHE A 15 42.02 3.60 21.34
C PHE A 15 40.92 4.55 20.81
N LYS A 16 41.26 5.82 20.54
CA LYS A 16 40.32 6.78 19.93
C LYS A 16 39.94 6.37 18.50
N HIS A 17 40.87 5.83 17.71
CA HIS A 17 40.58 5.35 16.36
C HIS A 17 39.69 4.11 16.36
N ILE A 18 39.93 3.15 17.27
CA ILE A 18 39.08 1.96 17.42
C ILE A 18 37.65 2.34 17.81
N ASN A 19 37.48 3.27 18.76
CA ASN A 19 36.15 3.75 19.15
C ASN A 19 35.44 4.51 18.01
N ARG A 20 36.18 5.28 17.18
CA ARG A 20 35.64 5.95 15.99
C ARG A 20 35.18 4.95 14.93
N ILE A 21 35.97 3.90 14.68
CA ILE A 21 35.62 2.83 13.74
C ILE A 21 34.41 2.05 14.25
N GLY A 22 34.39 1.69 15.54
CA GLY A 22 33.25 1.02 16.17
C GLY A 22 31.96 1.85 16.07
N MET A 23 32.04 3.16 16.33
CA MET A 23 30.91 4.08 16.17
C MET A 23 30.43 4.17 14.71
N LEU A 24 31.34 4.22 13.74
CA LEU A 24 31.00 4.20 12.31
C LEU A 24 30.32 2.88 11.91
N CYS A 25 30.79 1.73 12.40
CA CYS A 25 30.15 0.44 12.16
C CYS A 25 28.72 0.37 12.73
N VAL A 26 28.50 0.92 13.94
CA VAL A 26 27.17 0.97 14.56
C VAL A 26 26.21 1.86 13.77
N VAL A 27 26.67 3.03 13.29
CA VAL A 27 25.87 3.93 12.43
C VAL A 27 25.52 3.25 11.10
N LEU A 28 26.47 2.51 10.51
CA LEU A 28 26.24 1.76 9.28
C LEU A 28 25.19 0.64 9.47
N MET A 29 25.26 -0.09 10.59
CA MET A 29 24.27 -1.14 10.94
C MET A 29 22.87 -0.58 11.20
N MET A 30 22.77 0.60 11.84
CA MET A 30 21.49 1.29 12.03
C MET A 30 20.89 1.75 10.70
N ALA A 31 21.70 2.23 9.75
CA ALA A 31 21.23 2.66 8.43
C ALA A 31 20.63 1.50 7.60
N ILE A 32 21.19 0.29 7.70
CA ILE A 32 20.68 -0.91 7.01
C ILE A 32 19.35 -1.38 7.62
N SER A 33 19.18 -1.24 8.93
CA SER A 33 17.99 -1.67 9.65
C SER A 33 16.73 -0.86 9.29
N ILE A 34 16.90 0.42 8.94
CA ILE A 34 15.79 1.32 8.54
C ILE A 34 15.28 0.97 7.12
N HIS A 35 16.15 0.45 6.24
CA HIS A 35 15.74 0.04 4.88
C HIS A 35 15.02 -1.32 4.84
N ALA A 36 15.28 -2.21 5.81
CA ALA A 36 14.69 -3.54 5.85
C ALA A 36 13.19 -3.55 6.24
N SER A 37 12.76 -2.62 7.08
CA SER A 37 11.38 -2.54 7.58
C SER A 37 10.39 -1.92 6.57
N GLY A 38 10.83 -0.95 5.75
CA GLY A 38 10.02 -0.37 4.67
C GLY A 38 9.88 -1.26 3.43
N GLN A 39 10.90 -2.06 3.10
CA GLN A 39 10.86 -2.96 1.94
C GLN A 39 9.84 -4.09 2.06
N MET A 40 9.56 -4.58 3.26
CA MET A 40 8.70 -5.76 3.46
C MET A 40 7.22 -5.47 3.13
N SER A 41 6.73 -4.28 3.49
CA SER A 41 5.34 -3.88 3.23
C SER A 41 5.13 -3.53 1.75
N GLY A 42 6.10 -2.82 1.13
CA GLY A 42 6.10 -2.51 -0.31
C GLY A 42 6.09 -3.76 -1.18
N LYS A 43 6.99 -4.72 -0.93
CA LYS A 43 7.05 -6.00 -1.66
C LYS A 43 5.75 -6.79 -1.58
N ARG A 44 5.06 -6.75 -0.43
CA ARG A 44 3.75 -7.42 -0.26
C ARG A 44 2.68 -6.74 -1.12
N HIS A 45 2.64 -5.42 -1.11
CA HIS A 45 1.68 -4.64 -1.89
C HIS A 45 1.86 -4.90 -3.39
N GLU A 46 3.09 -4.80 -3.90
CA GLU A 46 3.44 -5.10 -5.29
C GLU A 46 3.03 -6.52 -5.69
N ARG A 47 3.30 -7.52 -4.83
CA ARG A 47 2.88 -8.90 -5.08
C ARG A 47 1.36 -9.05 -5.20
N ILE A 48 0.59 -8.39 -4.33
CA ILE A 48 -0.88 -8.42 -4.39
C ILE A 48 -1.36 -7.76 -5.69
N HIS A 49 -0.76 -6.63 -6.08
CA HIS A 49 -1.08 -5.95 -7.33
C HIS A 49 -0.78 -6.82 -8.56
N ALA A 50 0.38 -7.47 -8.61
CA ALA A 50 0.73 -8.38 -9.70
C ALA A 50 -0.23 -9.58 -9.79
N LEU A 51 -0.59 -10.18 -8.65
CA LEU A 51 -1.57 -11.26 -8.60
C LEU A 51 -2.96 -10.81 -9.08
N LYS A 52 -3.39 -9.62 -8.66
CA LYS A 52 -4.65 -9.03 -9.11
C LYS A 52 -4.63 -8.78 -10.62
N ALA A 53 -3.52 -8.26 -11.13
CA ALA A 53 -3.37 -7.98 -12.54
C ALA A 53 -3.48 -9.24 -13.38
N ALA A 54 -2.72 -10.27 -13.03
CA ALA A 54 -2.78 -11.57 -13.69
C ALA A 54 -4.19 -12.19 -13.62
N TYR A 55 -4.84 -12.14 -12.45
CA TYR A 55 -6.18 -12.67 -12.25
C TYR A 55 -7.23 -11.96 -13.11
N ILE A 56 -7.19 -10.63 -13.19
CA ILE A 56 -8.14 -9.87 -14.02
C ILE A 56 -7.87 -10.11 -15.51
N THR A 57 -6.61 -10.11 -15.96
CA THR A 57 -6.30 -10.40 -17.37
C THR A 57 -6.82 -11.77 -17.79
N ASP A 58 -6.63 -12.79 -16.96
CA ASP A 58 -7.12 -14.14 -17.20
C ASP A 58 -8.65 -14.20 -17.25
N ARG A 59 -9.34 -13.58 -16.27
CA ARG A 59 -10.81 -13.63 -16.21
C ARG A 59 -11.49 -12.86 -17.35
N LEU A 60 -10.90 -11.75 -17.79
CA LEU A 60 -11.46 -10.93 -18.87
C LEU A 60 -11.04 -11.42 -20.26
N GLN A 61 -10.04 -12.31 -20.35
CA GLN A 61 -9.48 -12.79 -21.62
C GLN A 61 -9.11 -11.62 -22.56
N LEU A 62 -8.42 -10.62 -22.01
CA LEU A 62 -8.06 -9.41 -22.76
C LEU A 62 -7.07 -9.75 -23.88
N SER A 63 -7.36 -9.28 -25.10
CA SER A 63 -6.35 -9.23 -26.16
C SER A 63 -5.23 -8.24 -25.79
N GLY A 64 -4.05 -8.36 -26.39
CA GLY A 64 -2.94 -7.43 -26.14
C GLY A 64 -3.33 -5.96 -26.32
N LYS A 65 -4.06 -5.65 -27.39
CA LYS A 65 -4.58 -4.29 -27.66
C LYS A 65 -5.57 -3.81 -26.60
N GLN A 66 -6.49 -4.68 -26.18
CA GLN A 66 -7.42 -4.32 -25.10
C GLN A 66 -6.70 -4.12 -23.78
N ALA A 67 -5.72 -4.96 -23.45
CA ALA A 67 -4.94 -4.84 -22.22
C ALA A 67 -4.17 -3.52 -22.16
N GLU A 68 -3.53 -3.11 -23.25
CA GLU A 68 -2.83 -1.81 -23.37
C GLU A 68 -3.75 -0.61 -23.08
N GLN A 69 -5.00 -0.68 -23.53
CA GLN A 69 -5.98 0.39 -23.30
C GLN A 69 -6.68 0.28 -21.94
N PHE A 70 -6.91 -0.94 -21.45
CA PHE A 70 -7.63 -1.23 -20.22
C PHE A 70 -6.83 -0.86 -18.97
N TRP A 71 -5.56 -1.27 -18.91
CA TRP A 71 -4.74 -1.14 -17.69
C TRP A 71 -4.58 0.30 -17.20
N PRO A 72 -4.34 1.31 -18.07
CA PRO A 72 -4.28 2.72 -17.63
C PRO A 72 -5.58 3.18 -16.95
N VAL A 73 -6.74 2.84 -17.54
CA VAL A 73 -8.06 3.19 -17.00
C VAL A 73 -8.31 2.48 -15.67
N TYR A 74 -8.01 1.17 -15.62
CA TYR A 74 -8.20 0.37 -14.42
C TYR A 74 -7.32 0.82 -13.25
N ASN A 75 -6.06 1.15 -13.53
CA ASN A 75 -5.12 1.64 -12.53
C ASN A 75 -5.56 2.97 -11.93
N GLN A 76 -6.09 3.88 -12.77
CA GLN A 76 -6.65 5.14 -12.30
C GLN A 76 -7.89 4.92 -11.44
N TYR A 77 -8.84 4.07 -11.89
CA TYR A 77 -10.01 3.69 -11.10
C TYR A 77 -9.62 3.18 -9.71
N GLU A 78 -8.66 2.26 -9.65
CA GLU A 78 -8.16 1.71 -8.40
C GLU A 78 -7.48 2.76 -7.51
N ALA A 79 -6.75 3.70 -8.10
CA ALA A 79 -6.14 4.82 -7.36
C ALA A 79 -7.20 5.74 -6.75
N ASP A 80 -8.24 6.07 -7.51
CA ASP A 80 -9.33 6.96 -7.08
C ASP A 80 -10.19 6.30 -6.00
N VAL A 81 -10.50 5.00 -6.14
CA VAL A 81 -11.19 4.22 -5.10
C VAL A 81 -10.37 4.16 -3.81
N ARG A 82 -9.05 3.94 -3.91
CA ARG A 82 -8.16 3.95 -2.74
C ARG A 82 -8.12 5.32 -2.08
N SER A 83 -8.02 6.39 -2.86
CA SER A 83 -8.02 7.77 -2.37
C SER A 83 -9.31 8.09 -1.63
N LEU A 84 -10.46 7.81 -2.26
CA LEU A 84 -11.79 8.02 -1.66
C LEU A 84 -11.94 7.25 -0.34
N ARG A 85 -11.53 5.97 -0.32
CA ARG A 85 -11.55 5.15 0.90
C ARG A 85 -10.64 5.71 1.99
N LYS A 86 -9.44 6.17 1.64
CA LYS A 86 -8.49 6.75 2.60
C LYS A 86 -9.07 8.01 3.23
N SER A 87 -9.66 8.90 2.45
CA SER A 87 -10.32 10.12 2.94
C SER A 87 -11.47 9.78 3.89
N PHE A 88 -12.33 8.83 3.52
CA PHE A 88 -13.43 8.37 4.37
C PHE A 88 -12.93 7.79 5.72
N LEU A 89 -11.92 6.91 5.68
CA LEU A 89 -11.37 6.31 6.90
C LEU A 89 -10.68 7.36 7.80
N SER A 90 -9.96 8.32 7.20
CA SER A 90 -9.34 9.42 7.95
C SER A 90 -10.39 10.25 8.70
N ASN A 91 -11.52 10.55 8.05
CA ASN A 91 -12.62 11.30 8.66
C ASN A 91 -13.26 10.52 9.82
N GLN A 92 -13.45 9.20 9.67
CA GLN A 92 -13.96 8.36 10.76
C GLN A 92 -13.01 8.27 11.97
N GLN A 93 -11.69 8.27 11.75
CA GLN A 93 -10.72 8.19 12.85
C GLN A 93 -10.70 9.47 13.71
N ILE A 94 -10.95 10.63 13.10
CA ILE A 94 -11.04 11.92 13.81
C ILE A 94 -12.31 11.99 14.68
N SER A 95 -13.39 11.36 14.27
CA SER A 95 -14.68 11.32 14.98
C SER A 95 -14.71 10.38 16.21
N GLY A 96 -13.55 10.06 16.79
CA GLY A 96 -13.30 8.99 17.77
C GLY A 96 -14.05 9.01 19.12
N ASN A 97 -15.05 9.88 19.31
CA ASN A 97 -15.93 9.83 20.47
C ASN A 97 -17.29 9.20 20.08
N ARG A 98 -17.30 7.87 19.99
CA ARG A 98 -18.45 7.03 19.58
C ARG A 98 -19.65 7.07 20.54
N GLN A 99 -19.54 7.79 21.65
CA GLN A 99 -20.45 7.71 22.79
C GLN A 99 -21.56 8.78 22.80
N ASN A 100 -21.63 9.65 21.79
CA ASN A 100 -22.63 10.72 21.72
C ASN A 100 -23.57 10.51 20.53
N ASP A 101 -24.88 10.44 20.76
CA ASP A 101 -25.90 10.14 19.74
C ASP A 101 -25.85 11.10 18.53
N ARG A 102 -25.45 12.36 18.75
CA ARG A 102 -25.27 13.35 17.66
C ARG A 102 -24.08 13.02 16.73
N ASN A 103 -23.14 12.19 17.18
CA ASN A 103 -22.07 11.66 16.34
C ASN A 103 -22.53 10.42 15.55
N ALA A 104 -23.49 9.64 16.05
CA ALA A 104 -23.97 8.43 15.39
C ALA A 104 -24.70 8.74 14.07
N TYR A 105 -25.64 9.69 14.06
CA TYR A 105 -26.34 10.10 12.83
C TYR A 105 -25.37 10.65 11.77
N ARG A 106 -24.38 11.45 12.19
CA ARG A 106 -23.35 11.97 11.28
C ARG A 106 -22.52 10.85 10.65
N MET A 107 -22.15 9.84 11.43
CA MET A 107 -21.40 8.69 10.91
C MET A 107 -22.21 7.88 9.89
N VAL A 108 -23.53 7.77 10.08
CA VAL A 108 -24.42 7.15 9.09
C VAL A 108 -24.43 7.98 7.80
N ASP A 109 -24.61 9.30 7.92
CA ASP A 109 -24.64 10.22 6.78
C ASP A 109 -23.31 10.21 5.99
N GLU A 110 -22.17 10.32 6.69
CA GLU A 110 -20.82 10.22 6.09
C GLU A 110 -20.60 8.88 5.37
N ASN A 111 -21.21 7.79 5.88
CA ASN A 111 -21.14 6.50 5.21
C ASN A 111 -21.97 6.47 3.93
N LEU A 112 -23.18 7.05 3.94
CA LEU A 112 -24.03 7.18 2.76
C LEU A 112 -23.36 8.06 1.70
N ASP A 113 -22.79 9.20 2.09
CA ASP A 113 -22.02 10.08 1.20
C ASP A 113 -20.85 9.34 0.56
N TYR A 114 -20.10 8.55 1.33
CA TYR A 114 -19.03 7.72 0.80
C TYR A 114 -19.54 6.69 -0.20
N GLN A 115 -20.67 6.03 0.08
CA GLN A 115 -21.28 5.07 -0.84
C GLN A 115 -21.74 5.75 -2.13
N GLU A 116 -22.38 6.91 -2.04
CA GLU A 116 -22.80 7.70 -3.20
C GLU A 116 -21.59 8.10 -4.05
N ALA A 117 -20.55 8.66 -3.44
CA ALA A 117 -19.32 9.02 -4.11
C ALA A 117 -18.66 7.82 -4.80
N LEU A 118 -18.66 6.66 -4.16
CA LEU A 118 -18.12 5.42 -4.73
C LEU A 118 -18.94 4.95 -5.94
N ILE A 119 -20.27 4.99 -5.86
CA ILE A 119 -21.14 4.63 -6.98
C ILE A 119 -20.98 5.61 -8.15
N LYS A 120 -20.88 6.91 -7.86
CA LYS A 120 -20.62 7.94 -8.87
C LYS A 120 -19.29 7.68 -9.59
N LEU A 121 -18.23 7.40 -8.83
CA LEU A 121 -16.91 7.06 -9.38
C LEU A 121 -16.97 5.81 -10.27
N LYS A 122 -17.65 4.75 -9.81
CA LYS A 122 -17.85 3.52 -10.60
C LYS A 122 -18.59 3.81 -11.91
N ARG A 123 -19.63 4.64 -11.89
CA ARG A 123 -20.37 5.03 -13.10
C ARG A 123 -19.49 5.80 -14.08
N GLN A 124 -18.66 6.72 -13.58
CA GLN A 124 -17.70 7.47 -14.41
C GLN A 124 -16.69 6.55 -15.09
N PHE A 125 -16.09 5.61 -14.36
CA PHE A 125 -15.17 4.67 -14.98
C PHE A 125 -15.85 3.64 -15.87
N ASN A 126 -17.11 3.31 -15.63
CA ASN A 126 -17.90 2.45 -16.52
C ASN A 126 -17.95 3.03 -17.94
N THR A 127 -18.09 4.35 -18.11
CA THR A 127 -18.11 4.96 -19.44
C THR A 127 -16.77 4.86 -20.18
N GLU A 128 -15.66 4.73 -19.45
CA GLU A 128 -14.35 4.49 -20.02
C GLU A 128 -14.12 3.00 -20.31
N PHE A 129 -14.53 2.12 -19.41
CA PHE A 129 -14.39 0.68 -19.60
C PHE A 129 -15.21 0.15 -20.78
N ILE A 130 -16.42 0.67 -21.05
CA ILE A 130 -17.22 0.24 -22.21
C ILE A 130 -16.59 0.57 -23.57
N LYS A 131 -15.61 1.48 -23.61
CA LYS A 131 -14.85 1.81 -24.84
C LYS A 131 -13.85 0.70 -25.19
N VAL A 132 -13.50 -0.16 -24.23
CA VAL A 132 -12.44 -1.16 -24.36
C VAL A 132 -12.96 -2.59 -24.13
N LEU A 133 -13.98 -2.75 -23.27
CA LEU A 133 -14.55 -4.03 -22.86
C LEU A 133 -15.94 -4.25 -23.45
N SER A 134 -16.26 -5.50 -23.76
CA SER A 134 -17.64 -5.91 -24.04
C SER A 134 -18.51 -5.87 -22.77
N ALA A 135 -19.83 -5.92 -22.93
CA ALA A 135 -20.76 -6.01 -21.80
C ALA A 135 -20.51 -7.25 -20.93
N GLN A 136 -20.15 -8.38 -21.56
CA GLN A 136 -19.79 -9.60 -20.84
C GLN A 136 -18.50 -9.41 -20.03
N GLN A 137 -17.44 -8.89 -20.67
CA GLN A 137 -16.17 -8.62 -19.98
C GLN A 137 -16.31 -7.61 -18.84
N MET A 138 -17.24 -6.65 -18.97
CA MET A 138 -17.57 -5.72 -17.90
C MET A 138 -18.18 -6.45 -16.70
N ASN A 139 -19.16 -7.32 -16.93
CA ASN A 139 -19.75 -8.13 -15.87
C ASN A 139 -18.68 -9.03 -15.22
N ASP A 140 -17.82 -9.64 -16.02
CA ASP A 140 -16.73 -10.50 -15.56
C ASP A 140 -15.70 -9.71 -14.73
N LEU A 141 -15.47 -8.43 -15.04
CA LEU A 141 -14.64 -7.54 -14.22
C LEU A 141 -15.23 -7.36 -12.82
N TYR A 142 -16.52 -7.05 -12.71
CA TYR A 142 -17.17 -6.90 -11.41
C TYR A 142 -17.10 -8.18 -10.56
N LEU A 143 -17.32 -9.33 -11.19
CA LEU A 143 -17.19 -10.64 -10.54
C LEU A 143 -15.74 -10.92 -10.13
N ALA A 144 -14.78 -10.74 -11.04
CA ALA A 144 -13.36 -10.98 -10.77
C ALA A 144 -12.85 -10.10 -9.62
N GLU A 145 -13.26 -8.83 -9.56
CA GLU A 145 -12.90 -7.96 -8.45
C GLU A 145 -13.49 -8.44 -7.12
N HIS A 146 -14.75 -8.87 -7.12
CA HIS A 146 -15.41 -9.41 -5.94
C HIS A 146 -14.70 -10.67 -5.45
N ASP A 147 -14.50 -11.64 -6.33
CA ASP A 147 -13.87 -12.93 -6.04
C ASP A 147 -12.43 -12.73 -5.53
N PHE A 148 -11.67 -11.83 -6.16
CA PHE A 148 -10.32 -11.51 -5.71
C PHE A 148 -10.29 -10.93 -4.30
N ARG A 149 -11.23 -10.04 -3.97
CA ARG A 149 -11.36 -9.51 -2.60
C ARG A 149 -11.68 -10.62 -1.60
N GLN A 150 -12.59 -11.54 -1.92
CA GLN A 150 -12.92 -12.67 -1.05
C GLN A 150 -11.71 -13.60 -0.83
N MET A 151 -10.97 -13.92 -1.89
CA MET A 151 -9.74 -14.70 -1.79
C MET A 151 -8.69 -14.05 -0.87
N LEU A 152 -8.56 -12.72 -0.91
CA LEU A 152 -7.67 -11.99 -0.01
C LEU A 152 -8.14 -12.05 1.44
N ILE A 153 -9.44 -11.89 1.69
CA ILE A 153 -10.02 -11.99 3.04
C ILE A 153 -9.78 -13.38 3.62
N GLN A 154 -10.06 -14.43 2.85
CA GLN A 154 -9.86 -15.81 3.27
C GLN A 154 -8.39 -16.09 3.59
N ARG A 155 -7.45 -15.67 2.74
CA ARG A 155 -6.00 -15.80 3.03
C ARG A 155 -5.54 -15.05 4.27
N ILE A 156 -6.19 -13.94 4.62
CA ILE A 156 -5.89 -13.22 5.86
C ILE A 156 -6.43 -13.98 7.07
N HIS A 157 -7.60 -14.61 6.94
CA HIS A 157 -8.19 -15.44 7.98
C HIS A 157 -7.35 -16.70 8.25
N ASP A 158 -6.97 -17.44 7.21
CA ASP A 158 -6.21 -18.71 7.32
C ASP A 158 -4.77 -18.53 7.85
N ARG A 159 -4.30 -17.28 7.93
CA ARG A 159 -2.96 -16.92 8.44
C ARG A 159 -2.97 -16.52 9.92
N LYS A 160 -4.15 -16.43 10.55
CA LYS A 160 -4.29 -16.18 11.99
C LYS A 160 -4.30 -17.51 12.75
#